data_AF-A0AAN8WVP5-F1
#
_entry.id   AF-A0AAN8WVP5-F1
#
_cell.length_a   1.000
_cell.length_b   1.000
_cell.length_c   1.000
_cell.angle_alpha   90.00
_cell.angle_beta   90.00
_cell.angle_gamma   90.00
#
_symmetry.space_group_name_H-M   'P 1'
#
loop_
_entity.id
_entity.type
_entity.pdbx_description
1 polymer ?
#
loop_
_entity_poly.entity_id
_entity_poly.type
_entity_poly.pdbx_seq_one_letter_code
_entity_poly.pdbx_strand_id
1 'polypeptide(L)' 'MTAFIGALMGLCNEEQKTLWLGKAMKGEIIGTYAQTELGHGTNVRGLETTATYDEKTQEFVLHSPTLTATKWWPGS' A
#
# COMPACT_ATOMS: atom_id res chain seq x y z
N MET A 1 12.41 -1.83 -12.77
CA MET A 1 10.95 -1.91 -12.58
C MET A 1 10.69 -1.45 -11.16
N THR A 2 9.95 -0.35 -10.95
CA THR A 2 9.77 0.26 -9.62
C THR A 2 8.92 -0.64 -8.72
N ALA A 3 9.05 -0.50 -7.39
CA ALA A 3 8.32 -1.31 -6.42
C ALA A 3 6.78 -1.21 -6.58
N PHE A 4 6.28 -0.04 -6.99
CA PHE A 4 4.86 0.19 -7.26
C PHE A 4 4.31 -0.71 -8.38
N ILE A 5 4.96 -0.74 -9.55
CA ILE A 5 4.54 -1.58 -10.67
C ILE A 5 4.63 -3.06 -10.32
N GLY A 6 5.72 -3.46 -9.62
CA GLY A 6 5.88 -4.83 -9.15
C GLY A 6 4.73 -5.28 -8.23
N ALA A 7 4.31 -4.41 -7.31
CA ALA A 7 3.19 -4.70 -6.40
C ALA A 7 1.87 -4.86 -7.16
N LEU A 8 1.56 -3.99 -8.13
CA LEU A 8 0.35 -4.11 -8.94
C LEU A 8 0.34 -5.41 -9.76
N MET A 9 1.47 -5.81 -10.34
CA MET A 9 1.55 -7.04 -11.12
C MET A 9 1.40 -8.30 -10.27
N GLY A 10 1.98 -8.29 -9.06
CA GLY A 10 2.04 -9.48 -8.19
C GLY A 10 0.87 -9.66 -7.24
N LEU A 11 0.19 -8.57 -6.83
CA LEU A 11 -0.81 -8.60 -5.76
C LEU A 11 -2.24 -8.31 -6.23
N CYS A 12 -2.43 -7.63 -7.36
CA CYS A 12 -3.76 -7.36 -7.88
C CYS A 12 -4.36 -8.58 -8.59
N ASN A 13 -5.69 -8.69 -8.58
CA ASN A 13 -6.42 -9.55 -9.51
C ASN A 13 -6.51 -8.90 -10.90
N GLU A 14 -7.08 -9.60 -11.89
CA GLU A 14 -7.12 -9.11 -13.28
C GLU A 14 -7.92 -7.81 -13.44
N GLU A 15 -9.07 -7.68 -12.80
CA GLU A 15 -9.89 -6.46 -12.84
C GLU A 15 -9.11 -5.25 -12.28
N GLN A 16 -8.44 -5.43 -11.14
CA GLN A 16 -7.61 -4.41 -10.51
C GLN A 16 -6.39 -4.05 -11.37
N LYS A 17 -5.76 -5.02 -12.04
CA LYS A 17 -4.65 -4.75 -12.98
C LYS A 17 -5.13 -3.92 -14.15
N THR A 18 -6.25 -4.27 -14.78
CA THR A 18 -6.82 -3.50 -15.89
C THR A 18 -7.02 -2.03 -15.50
N LEU A 19 -7.52 -1.79 -14.28
CA LEU A 19 -7.73 -0.43 -13.79
C LEU A 19 -6.42 0.27 -13.43
N TRP A 20 -5.62 -0.28 -12.52
CA TRP A 20 -4.51 0.44 -11.90
C TRP A 20 -3.19 0.29 -12.63
N LEU A 21 -2.85 -0.92 -13.07
CA LEU A 21 -1.62 -1.15 -13.83
C LEU A 21 -1.68 -0.44 -15.18
N GLY A 22 -2.84 -0.47 -15.86
CA GLY A 22 -3.05 0.27 -17.11
C GLY A 22 -2.79 1.78 -16.96
N LYS A 23 -3.30 2.39 -15.88
CA LYS A 23 -3.08 3.81 -15.56
C LYS A 23 -1.61 4.11 -15.24
N ALA A 24 -0.99 3.26 -14.42
CA ALA A 24 0.41 3.44 -14.02
C ALA A 24 1.37 3.33 -15.22
N MET A 25 1.14 2.36 -16.12
CA MET A 25 1.97 2.17 -17.32
C MET A 25 1.84 3.30 -18.34
N LYS A 26 0.70 3.99 -18.37
CA LYS A 26 0.48 5.20 -19.20
C LYS A 26 1.01 6.48 -18.55
N GLY A 27 1.51 6.41 -17.31
CA GLY A 27 1.94 7.59 -16.55
C GLY A 27 0.79 8.49 -16.08
N GLU A 28 -0.45 7.99 -16.09
CA GLU A 28 -1.62 8.74 -15.60
C GLU A 28 -1.61 8.88 -14.07
N ILE A 29 -0.90 7.98 -13.39
CA ILE A 29 -0.70 7.98 -11.94
C ILE A 29 0.76 7.72 -11.59
N ILE A 30 1.23 8.39 -10.55
CA ILE A 30 2.53 8.14 -9.92
C ILE A 30 2.24 7.49 -8.56
N GLY A 31 2.96 6.41 -8.25
CA GLY A 31 2.75 5.66 -7.02
C GLY A 31 4.05 5.12 -6.45
N THR A 32 3.99 4.73 -5.18
CA THR A 32 5.08 4.10 -4.43
C THR A 32 4.55 2.87 -3.69
N TYR A 33 5.47 2.12 -3.07
CA TYR A 33 5.15 1.00 -2.19
C TYR A 33 5.48 1.36 -0.74
N ALA A 34 4.44 1.69 0.04
CA ALA A 34 4.57 2.22 1.40
C ALA A 34 4.47 1.13 2.49
N GLN A 35 5.55 0.37 2.69
CA GLN A 35 5.60 -0.70 3.69
C GLN A 35 6.18 -0.24 5.03
N THR A 36 7.43 0.23 5.01
CA THR A 36 8.21 0.58 6.20
C THR A 36 7.54 1.65 7.04
N GLU A 37 7.58 1.47 8.36
CA GLU A 37 7.12 2.41 9.37
C GLU A 37 8.30 2.99 10.15
N LEU A 38 8.08 4.10 10.83
CA LEU A 38 9.09 4.75 11.67
C LEU A 38 9.63 3.79 12.74
N GLY A 39 8.76 2.97 13.35
CA GLY A 39 9.14 1.95 14.33
C GLY A 39 9.61 0.61 13.75
N HIS A 40 9.26 0.32 12.48
CA HIS A 40 9.38 -1.03 11.92
C HIS A 40 9.76 -1.04 10.43
N GLY A 41 10.98 -1.47 10.12
CA GLY A 41 11.43 -1.73 8.74
C GLY A 41 11.56 -3.20 8.40
N THR A 42 12.54 -3.88 9.02
CA THR A 42 12.84 -5.29 8.73
C THR A 42 11.74 -6.24 9.23
N ASN A 43 11.19 -5.98 10.42
CA ASN A 43 10.17 -6.85 11.02
C ASN A 43 8.77 -6.48 10.52
N VAL A 44 8.39 -7.00 9.36
CA VAL A 44 7.06 -6.77 8.76
C VAL A 44 5.91 -7.25 9.65
N ARG A 45 6.12 -8.31 10.44
CA ARG A 45 5.11 -8.80 11.39
C ARG A 45 4.88 -7.85 12.56
N GLY A 46 5.77 -6.86 12.74
CA GLY A 46 5.65 -5.85 13.78
C GLY A 46 4.98 -4.57 13.33
N LEU A 47 4.56 -4.44 12.06
CA LEU A 47 3.87 -3.23 11.58
C LEU A 47 2.63 -2.94 12.42
N GLU A 48 2.45 -1.66 12.76
CA GLU A 48 1.42 -1.16 13.65
C GLU A 48 0.21 -0.61 12.90
N THR A 49 0.37 -0.20 11.64
CA THR A 49 -0.76 0.27 10.82
C THR A 49 -1.80 -0.83 10.70
N THR A 50 -3.06 -0.49 11.00
CA THR A 50 -4.18 -1.43 10.90
C THR A 50 -5.06 -1.09 9.71
N ALA A 51 -5.68 -2.13 9.14
CA ALA A 51 -6.74 -2.03 8.15
C ALA A 51 -7.94 -2.85 8.67
N THR A 52 -8.95 -2.17 9.22
CA THR A 52 -10.13 -2.83 9.80
C THR A 52 -11.26 -2.79 8.79
N TYR A 53 -11.84 -3.94 8.47
CA TYR A 53 -13.00 -4.01 7.57
C TYR A 53 -14.27 -3.59 8.32
N ASP A 54 -14.98 -2.59 7.78
CA ASP A 54 -16.32 -2.21 8.24
C ASP A 54 -17.36 -2.85 7.31
N GLU A 55 -18.07 -3.84 7.82
CA GLU A 55 -19.11 -4.57 7.07
C GLU A 55 -20.29 -3.70 6.66
N LYS A 56 -20.57 -2.59 7.37
CA LYS A 56 -21.72 -1.72 7.09
C LYS A 56 -21.50 -0.90 5.84
N THR A 57 -20.28 -0.42 5.63
CA THR A 57 -19.92 0.39 4.46
C THR A 57 -19.17 -0.40 3.40
N GLN A 58 -18.74 -1.62 3.72
CA GLN A 58 -17.89 -2.47 2.89
C GLN A 58 -16.52 -1.82 2.59
N GLU A 59 -15.99 -1.07 3.54
CA GLU A 59 -14.73 -0.33 3.40
C GLU A 59 -13.67 -0.84 4.36
N PHE A 60 -12.40 -0.55 4.05
CA PHE A 60 -11.31 -0.71 5.00
C PHE A 60 -10.97 0.64 5.63
N VAL A 61 -11.01 0.70 6.95
CA VAL A 61 -10.55 1.86 7.72
C VAL A 61 -9.07 1.69 8.02
N LEU A 62 -8.24 2.54 7.40
CA LEU A 62 -6.80 2.59 7.65
C LEU A 62 -6.51 3.50 8.85
N HIS A 63 -5.73 3.00 9.81
CA HIS A 63 -5.40 3.74 11.02
C HIS A 63 -3.95 3.51 11.45
N SER A 64 -3.23 4.62 11.71
CA SER A 64 -1.92 4.63 12.36
C SER A 64 -2.11 5.02 13.83
N PRO A 65 -2.16 4.04 14.77
CA PRO A 65 -2.55 4.28 16.15
C PRO A 65 -1.52 5.06 16.97
N THR A 66 -0.26 5.07 16.52
CA THR A 66 0.89 5.65 17.20
C THR A 66 1.74 6.45 16.21
N LEU A 67 2.63 7.31 16.72
CA LEU A 67 3.61 7.99 15.87
C LEU A 67 4.54 7.00 15.17
N THR A 68 4.91 5.91 15.84
CA THR A 68 5.81 4.88 15.31
C THR A 68 5.18 4.09 14.15
N ALA A 69 3.85 4.03 14.06
CA ALA A 69 3.11 3.45 12.94
C ALA A 69 3.16 4.29 11.65
N THR A 70 3.75 5.49 11.66
CA THR A 70 3.81 6.37 10.48
C THR A 70 4.64 5.72 9.38
N LYS A 71 4.13 5.65 8.15
CA LYS A 71 4.91 5.19 7.00
C LYS A 71 6.10 6.11 6.76
N TRP A 72 7.30 5.54 6.75
CA TRP A 72 8.56 6.29 6.70
C TRP A 72 9.59 5.54 5.88
N TRP A 73 10.32 6.26 5.00
CA TRP A 73 11.20 5.76 3.93
C TRP A 73 10.63 5.46 2.53
N PRO A 74 9.31 5.28 2.27
CA PRO A 74 8.82 5.08 0.91
C PRO A 74 9.23 6.24 -0.02
N GLY A 75 10.04 5.93 -1.04
CA GLY A 75 10.45 6.87 -2.08
C GLY A 75 9.62 6.71 -3.35
N SER A 76 9.47 7.80 -4.12
CA SER A 76 8.79 7.82 -5.42
C SER A 76 9.72 7.48 -6.57
#